data_AF-A0ABD3DMT8-F1
#
_entry.id   AF-A0ABD3DMT8-F1
#
_cell.length_a   1.000
_cell.length_b   1.000
_cell.length_c   1.000
_cell.angle_alpha   90.00
_cell.angle_beta   90.00
_cell.angle_gamma   90.00
#
_symmetry.space_group_name_H-M   'P 1'
#
loop_
_entity.id
_entity.type
_entity.pdbx_description
1 polymer ?
#
loop_
_entity_poly.entity_id
_entity_poly.type
_entity_poly.pdbx_seq_one_letter_code
_entity_poly.pdbx_strand_id
1 'polypeptide(L)'
;MVGAERFSNYTGYDLAFRFSGDHKDNKCVDAVGRRRTRVIAIDALEQPGSTQYKPESLVREANKAFCGFRLNPNVEGEMGVATGNWGCGVFGGDVEVKVVIQWLAASEAKRAFLLYYTFGLEALEKLGPFVEWVELRKWSVGEVWSRVVEYSGERVRGETRDGFFEWLVPLLYENGLGSGQQI
;
A
#
# COMPACT_ATOMS: atom_id res chain seq x y z
N MET A 1 0.43 -15.86 -10.69
CA MET A 1 -0.14 -16.26 -12.00
C MET A 1 0.37 -15.31 -13.09
N VAL A 2 0.79 -15.83 -14.25
CA VAL A 2 1.24 -15.05 -15.41
C VAL A 2 0.50 -15.55 -16.65
N GLY A 3 0.00 -14.63 -17.49
CA GLY A 3 -0.65 -15.00 -18.75
C GLY A 3 -2.17 -14.90 -18.76
N ALA A 4 -2.80 -14.45 -17.68
CA ALA A 4 -4.26 -14.35 -17.60
C ALA A 4 -4.82 -13.36 -18.64
N GLU A 5 -5.87 -13.78 -19.33
CA GLU A 5 -6.67 -12.99 -20.26
C GLU A 5 -7.94 -12.52 -19.56
N ARG A 6 -8.31 -11.24 -19.76
CA ARG A 6 -9.60 -10.72 -19.33
C ARG A 6 -10.65 -10.94 -20.42
N PHE A 7 -11.70 -11.70 -20.10
CA PHE A 7 -12.78 -12.00 -21.05
C PHE A 7 -14.01 -11.11 -20.92
N SER A 8 -14.18 -10.41 -19.79
CA SER A 8 -15.42 -9.68 -19.50
C SER A 8 -15.16 -8.31 -18.88
N ASN A 9 -16.07 -7.38 -19.15
CA ASN A 9 -16.19 -6.13 -18.43
C ASN A 9 -17.23 -6.26 -17.31
N TYR A 10 -17.10 -5.42 -16.29
CA TYR A 10 -18.08 -5.32 -15.22
C TYR A 10 -18.32 -3.87 -14.81
N THR A 11 -19.45 -3.62 -14.16
CA THR A 11 -19.77 -2.39 -13.41
C THR A 11 -20.24 -2.75 -12.01
N GLY A 12 -20.18 -1.76 -11.10
CA GLY A 12 -20.57 -1.94 -9.70
C GLY A 12 -19.59 -2.83 -8.91
N TYR A 13 -19.92 -3.03 -7.64
CA TYR A 13 -19.18 -3.83 -6.69
C TYR A 13 -20.18 -4.49 -5.72
N ASP A 14 -19.82 -5.64 -5.15
CA ASP A 14 -20.67 -6.42 -4.23
C ASP A 14 -22.09 -6.67 -4.82
N LEU A 15 -23.17 -6.33 -4.11
CA LEU A 15 -24.55 -6.55 -4.57
C LEU A 15 -24.89 -5.81 -5.88
N ALA A 16 -24.17 -4.73 -6.18
CA ALA A 16 -24.33 -3.96 -7.41
C ALA A 16 -23.48 -4.49 -8.58
N PHE A 17 -22.68 -5.55 -8.38
CA PHE A 17 -21.85 -6.15 -9.43
C PHE A 17 -22.72 -6.65 -10.61
N ARG A 18 -22.33 -6.23 -11.81
CA ARG A 18 -23.01 -6.60 -13.06
C ARG A 18 -21.99 -6.83 -14.17
N PHE A 19 -22.20 -7.89 -14.95
CA PHE A 19 -21.53 -8.07 -16.24
C PHE A 19 -21.91 -6.92 -17.18
N SER A 20 -20.91 -6.34 -17.85
CA SER A 20 -21.10 -5.19 -18.75
C SER A 20 -20.57 -5.43 -20.16
N GLY A 21 -20.59 -6.69 -20.60
CA GLY A 21 -20.21 -7.11 -21.95
C GLY A 21 -18.84 -7.77 -22.03
N ASP A 22 -18.55 -8.36 -23.19
CA ASP A 22 -17.28 -9.03 -23.45
C ASP A 22 -16.11 -8.04 -23.48
N HIS A 23 -14.93 -8.51 -23.08
CA HIS A 23 -13.69 -7.78 -23.15
C HIS A 23 -12.75 -8.42 -24.18
N LYS A 24 -12.27 -7.61 -25.13
CA LYS A 24 -11.21 -8.03 -26.06
C LYS A 24 -9.86 -7.61 -25.50
N ASP A 25 -9.15 -8.54 -24.85
CA ASP A 25 -7.84 -8.27 -24.27
C ASP A 25 -6.76 -8.14 -25.36
N ASN A 26 -6.39 -6.91 -25.67
CA ASN A 26 -5.38 -6.61 -26.69
C ASN A 26 -3.95 -6.54 -26.12
N LYS A 27 -3.71 -7.01 -24.89
CA LYS A 27 -2.34 -7.05 -24.34
C LYS A 27 -1.45 -7.96 -25.18
N CYS A 28 -0.21 -7.51 -25.36
CA CYS A 28 0.81 -8.30 -26.03
C CYS A 28 1.11 -9.59 -25.27
N VAL A 29 1.69 -10.55 -25.99
CA VAL A 29 2.15 -11.82 -25.43
C VAL A 29 3.67 -11.81 -25.26
N ASP A 30 4.17 -12.65 -24.37
CA ASP A 30 5.60 -12.92 -24.26
C ASP A 30 6.06 -14.02 -25.23
N ALA A 31 7.34 -14.37 -25.19
CA ALA A 31 7.96 -15.35 -26.09
C ALA A 31 7.37 -16.77 -25.99
N VAL A 32 6.63 -17.08 -24.93
CA VAL A 32 5.98 -18.38 -24.72
C VAL A 32 4.45 -18.29 -24.85
N GLY A 33 3.93 -17.21 -25.43
CA GLY A 33 2.52 -17.04 -25.77
C GLY A 33 1.63 -16.62 -24.60
N ARG A 34 2.18 -16.22 -23.45
CA ARG A 34 1.39 -15.76 -22.29
C ARG A 34 1.10 -14.26 -22.43
N ARG A 35 -0.13 -13.83 -22.15
CA ARG A 35 -0.45 -12.39 -22.03
C ARG A 35 0.48 -11.73 -21.02
N ARG A 36 0.91 -10.49 -21.27
CA ARG A 36 1.66 -9.67 -20.30
C ARG A 36 0.76 -9.15 -19.17
N THR A 37 0.10 -10.09 -18.47
CA THR A 37 -0.69 -9.89 -17.26
C THR A 37 -0.07 -10.74 -16.17
N ARG A 38 0.28 -10.13 -15.04
CA ARG A 38 0.73 -10.83 -13.85
C ARG A 38 -0.19 -10.48 -12.70
N VAL A 39 -0.68 -11.51 -12.01
CA VAL A 39 -1.50 -11.37 -10.81
C VAL A 39 -0.86 -12.18 -9.70
N ILE A 40 -0.70 -11.55 -8.54
CA ILE A 40 -0.12 -12.14 -7.35
C ILE A 40 -1.18 -12.13 -6.27
N ALA A 41 -1.52 -13.31 -5.76
CA ALA A 41 -2.49 -13.44 -4.68
C ALA A 41 -1.73 -13.40 -3.34
N ILE A 42 -2.13 -12.47 -2.48
CA ILE A 42 -1.64 -12.36 -1.10
C ILE A 42 -2.83 -12.18 -0.16
N ASP A 43 -2.91 -13.01 0.87
CA ASP A 43 -3.96 -12.99 1.89
C ASP A 43 -3.57 -12.07 3.05
N ALA A 44 -4.44 -11.14 3.45
CA ALA A 44 -4.28 -10.36 4.69
C ALA A 44 -4.90 -11.11 5.88
N LEU A 45 -4.57 -10.71 7.12
CA LEU A 45 -5.25 -11.18 8.31
C LEU A 45 -6.72 -10.72 8.29
N GLU A 46 -7.61 -11.62 8.68
CA GLU A 46 -9.06 -11.36 8.73
C GLU A 46 -9.46 -10.87 10.11
N GLN A 47 -10.15 -9.74 10.15
CA GLN A 47 -10.75 -9.14 11.34
C GLN A 47 -9.80 -9.08 12.55
N PRO A 48 -8.58 -8.53 12.39
CA PRO A 48 -7.58 -8.55 13.45
C PRO A 48 -7.93 -7.62 14.62
N GLY A 49 -8.91 -6.72 14.49
CA GLY A 49 -9.24 -5.75 15.53
C GLY A 49 -8.00 -4.97 15.97
N SER A 50 -7.78 -4.83 17.28
CA SER A 50 -6.57 -4.17 17.80
C SER A 50 -5.29 -5.02 17.71
N THR A 51 -5.38 -6.33 17.42
CA THR A 51 -4.17 -7.17 17.34
C THR A 51 -3.33 -6.86 16.11
N GLN A 52 -3.87 -6.17 15.10
CA GLN A 52 -3.11 -5.76 13.91
C GLN A 52 -1.90 -4.89 14.22
N TYR A 53 -1.95 -4.15 15.33
CA TYR A 53 -0.86 -3.28 15.79
C TYR A 53 0.21 -4.05 16.59
N LYS A 54 0.01 -5.34 16.87
CA LYS A 54 1.03 -6.14 17.56
C LYS A 54 2.21 -6.41 16.63
N PRO A 55 3.45 -6.47 17.15
CA PRO A 55 4.64 -6.71 16.33
C PRO A 55 4.53 -7.94 15.42
N GLU A 56 3.93 -9.03 15.90
CA GLU A 56 3.79 -10.27 15.13
C GLU A 56 2.86 -10.08 13.92
N SER A 57 1.78 -9.31 14.09
CA SER A 57 0.84 -9.00 13.00
C SER A 57 1.47 -8.05 11.99
N LEU A 58 2.16 -7.01 12.43
CA LEU A 58 2.88 -6.09 11.52
C LEU A 58 3.90 -6.85 10.66
N VAL A 59 4.74 -7.68 11.31
CA VAL A 59 5.76 -8.49 10.62
C VAL A 59 5.12 -9.51 9.68
N ARG A 60 4.03 -10.16 10.08
CA ARG A 60 3.29 -11.11 9.23
C ARG A 60 2.82 -10.44 7.95
N GLU A 61 2.22 -9.25 8.05
CA GLU A 61 1.67 -8.54 6.89
C GLU A 61 2.77 -7.98 5.99
N ALA A 62 3.83 -7.44 6.57
CA ALA A 62 5.02 -7.00 5.83
C ALA A 62 5.68 -8.14 5.07
N ASN A 63 5.91 -9.28 5.72
CA ASN A 63 6.49 -10.46 5.09
C ASN A 63 5.60 -11.02 3.98
N LYS A 64 4.28 -11.05 4.19
CA LYS A 64 3.32 -11.51 3.18
C LYS A 64 3.38 -10.62 1.92
N ALA A 65 3.33 -9.30 2.10
CA ALA A 65 3.45 -8.36 0.99
C ALA A 65 4.82 -8.50 0.30
N PHE A 66 5.90 -8.56 1.07
CA PHE A 66 7.26 -8.72 0.53
C PHE A 66 7.42 -10.02 -0.27
N CYS A 67 6.92 -11.15 0.23
CA CYS A 67 6.92 -12.42 -0.51
C CYS A 67 6.15 -12.31 -1.83
N GLY A 68 5.05 -11.56 -1.87
CA GLY A 68 4.32 -11.30 -3.10
C GLY A 68 5.07 -10.39 -4.07
N PHE A 69 5.78 -9.38 -3.56
CA PHE A 69 6.44 -8.38 -4.39
C PHE A 69 7.84 -8.79 -4.85
N ARG A 70 8.50 -9.71 -4.13
CA ARG A 70 9.83 -10.21 -4.46
C ARG A 70 9.77 -11.03 -5.76
N LEU A 71 10.27 -10.44 -6.83
CA LEU A 71 10.44 -11.08 -8.13
C LEU A 71 11.93 -11.23 -8.46
N ASN A 72 12.27 -12.02 -9.48
CA ASN A 72 13.66 -12.18 -9.89
C ASN A 72 14.18 -10.87 -10.51
N PRO A 73 15.15 -10.19 -9.87
CA PRO A 73 15.62 -8.87 -10.33
C PRO A 73 16.27 -8.92 -11.71
N ASN A 74 16.82 -10.07 -12.13
CA ASN A 74 17.51 -10.22 -13.41
C ASN A 74 16.58 -10.22 -14.63
N VAL A 75 15.26 -10.29 -14.42
CA VAL A 75 14.27 -10.37 -15.50
C VAL A 75 13.26 -9.22 -15.43
N GLU A 76 13.15 -8.54 -14.29
CA GLU A 76 11.93 -7.80 -13.92
C GLU A 76 12.18 -6.46 -13.21
N GLY A 77 13.39 -5.93 -13.30
CA GLY A 77 13.86 -4.76 -12.54
C GLY A 77 13.06 -3.45 -12.74
N GLU A 78 12.38 -3.29 -13.88
CA GLU A 78 11.59 -2.10 -14.18
C GLU A 78 10.10 -2.24 -13.78
N MET A 79 9.67 -3.40 -13.30
CA MET A 79 8.26 -3.60 -12.97
C MET A 79 7.93 -3.01 -11.59
N GLY A 80 6.91 -2.14 -11.55
CA GLY A 80 6.29 -1.70 -10.31
C GLY A 80 5.29 -2.70 -9.73
N VAL A 81 4.56 -2.26 -8.71
CA VAL A 81 3.43 -2.99 -8.09
C VAL A 81 2.19 -2.12 -8.22
N ALA A 82 1.10 -2.65 -8.77
CA ALA A 82 -0.22 -2.02 -8.73
C ALA A 82 -1.06 -2.69 -7.64
N THR A 83 -1.53 -1.91 -6.66
CA THR A 83 -2.26 -2.42 -5.48
C THR A 83 -3.31 -1.40 -4.97
N GLY A 84 -3.96 -1.68 -3.84
CA GLY A 84 -4.88 -0.77 -3.18
C GLY A 84 -5.07 -1.14 -1.70
N ASN A 85 -6.29 -0.95 -1.20
CA ASN A 85 -6.70 -1.13 0.20
C ASN A 85 -6.74 -2.61 0.65
N TRP A 86 -5.59 -3.30 0.52
CA TRP A 86 -5.40 -4.72 0.79
C TRP A 86 -5.76 -5.07 2.24
N GLY A 87 -6.80 -5.89 2.40
CA GLY A 87 -7.27 -6.35 3.72
C GLY A 87 -8.05 -5.30 4.53
N CYS A 88 -8.43 -4.16 3.95
CA CYS A 88 -9.06 -3.06 4.70
C CYS A 88 -10.60 -2.99 4.55
N GLY A 89 -11.18 -3.81 3.67
CA GLY A 89 -12.63 -3.93 3.52
C GLY A 89 -13.21 -4.94 4.52
N VAL A 90 -13.75 -6.05 4.02
CA VAL A 90 -14.33 -7.15 4.82
C VAL A 90 -13.35 -7.73 5.86
N PHE A 91 -12.04 -7.50 5.72
CA PHE A 91 -11.04 -7.98 6.67
C PHE A 91 -10.69 -6.97 7.77
N GLY A 92 -11.18 -5.72 7.71
CA GLY A 92 -11.11 -4.78 8.84
C GLY A 92 -9.71 -4.27 9.20
N GLY A 93 -8.73 -4.33 8.30
CA GLY A 93 -7.41 -3.74 8.50
C GLY A 93 -7.42 -2.21 8.46
N ASP A 94 -6.50 -1.60 9.20
CA ASP A 94 -6.19 -0.18 9.20
C ASP A 94 -5.51 0.19 7.88
N VAL A 95 -6.19 1.01 7.09
CA VAL A 95 -5.77 1.33 5.73
C VAL A 95 -4.49 2.15 5.66
N GLU A 96 -4.26 3.06 6.62
CA GLU A 96 -3.06 3.91 6.65
C GLU A 96 -1.83 3.08 6.99
N VAL A 97 -1.95 2.18 7.97
CA VAL A 97 -0.89 1.22 8.28
C VAL A 97 -0.63 0.27 7.11
N LYS A 98 -1.69 -0.22 6.46
CA LYS A 98 -1.58 -1.18 5.35
C LYS A 98 -0.93 -0.60 4.11
N VAL A 99 -1.20 0.66 3.75
CA VAL A 99 -0.51 1.30 2.62
C VAL A 99 0.97 1.48 2.92
N VAL A 100 1.34 1.88 4.14
CA VAL A 100 2.75 2.02 4.52
C VAL A 100 3.46 0.66 4.52
N ILE A 101 2.85 -0.39 5.07
CA ILE A 101 3.39 -1.76 5.01
C ILE A 101 3.65 -2.20 3.57
N GLN A 102 2.71 -1.96 2.66
CA GLN A 102 2.89 -2.30 1.25
C GLN A 102 4.01 -1.50 0.58
N TRP A 103 4.13 -0.21 0.92
CA TRP A 103 5.20 0.66 0.42
C TRP A 103 6.58 0.21 0.89
N LEU A 104 6.72 -0.14 2.18
CA LEU A 104 7.95 -0.70 2.73
C LEU A 104 8.31 -2.04 2.07
N ALA A 105 7.34 -2.94 1.92
CA ALA A 105 7.55 -4.22 1.26
C ALA A 105 7.99 -4.07 -0.20
N ALA A 106 7.40 -3.13 -0.94
CA ALA A 106 7.76 -2.85 -2.33
C ALA A 106 9.16 -2.24 -2.44
N SER A 107 9.51 -1.33 -1.52
CA SER A 107 10.83 -0.69 -1.43
C SER A 107 11.93 -1.70 -1.10
N GLU A 108 11.66 -2.61 -0.17
CA GLU A 108 12.58 -3.69 0.19
C GLU A 108 12.75 -4.70 -0.96
N ALA A 109 11.65 -5.01 -1.66
CA ALA A 109 11.67 -5.86 -2.86
C ALA A 109 12.24 -5.18 -4.12
N LYS A 110 12.76 -3.94 -4.00
CA LYS A 110 13.38 -3.16 -5.09
C LYS A 110 12.45 -3.00 -6.30
N ARG A 111 11.17 -2.75 -6.06
CA ARG A 111 10.19 -2.45 -7.11
C ARG A 111 10.37 -1.01 -7.57
N ALA A 112 10.27 -0.77 -8.87
CA ALA A 112 10.52 0.55 -9.45
C ALA A 112 9.55 1.62 -8.93
N PHE A 113 8.30 1.24 -8.67
CA PHE A 113 7.26 2.11 -8.11
C PHE A 113 6.15 1.28 -7.46
N LEU A 114 5.36 1.92 -6.59
CA LEU A 114 4.09 1.43 -6.09
C LEU A 114 2.97 2.33 -6.63
N LEU A 115 2.10 1.78 -7.46
CA LEU A 115 0.88 2.43 -7.92
C LEU A 115 -0.27 2.02 -7.01
N TYR A 116 -0.75 2.95 -6.19
CA TYR A 116 -1.76 2.69 -5.17
C TYR A 116 -3.12 3.27 -5.54
N TYR A 117 -4.14 2.42 -5.65
CA TYR A 117 -5.52 2.81 -5.92
C TYR A 117 -6.29 2.92 -4.60
N THR A 118 -6.62 4.15 -4.19
CA THR A 118 -7.28 4.45 -2.91
C THR A 118 -8.79 4.18 -2.91
N PHE A 119 -9.40 4.09 -4.09
CA PHE A 119 -10.86 4.05 -4.28
C PHE A 119 -11.58 5.25 -3.61
N GLY A 120 -10.92 6.41 -3.53
CA GLY A 120 -11.53 7.64 -3.00
C GLY A 120 -11.75 7.62 -1.48
N LEU A 121 -11.02 6.76 -0.75
CA LEU A 121 -11.16 6.65 0.70
C LEU A 121 -10.56 7.87 1.40
N GLU A 122 -11.39 8.58 2.16
CA GLU A 122 -11.05 9.83 2.87
C GLU A 122 -9.84 9.68 3.82
N ALA A 123 -9.73 8.55 4.51
CA ALA A 123 -8.58 8.26 5.38
C ALA A 123 -7.21 8.31 4.67
N LEU A 124 -7.19 8.23 3.33
CA LEU A 124 -5.98 8.29 2.52
C LEU A 124 -5.74 9.65 1.85
N GLU A 125 -6.52 10.70 2.15
CA GLU A 125 -6.30 12.04 1.60
C GLU A 125 -4.89 12.58 1.90
N LYS A 126 -4.34 12.23 3.07
CA LYS A 126 -3.00 12.63 3.51
C LYS A 126 -1.86 11.75 2.96
N LEU A 127 -2.16 10.72 2.16
CA LEU A 127 -1.15 9.79 1.64
C LEU A 127 -0.08 10.50 0.78
N GLY A 128 -0.50 11.40 -0.11
CA GLY A 128 0.43 12.17 -0.96
C GLY A 128 1.39 13.04 -0.13
N PRO A 129 0.87 13.98 0.70
CA PRO A 129 1.69 14.79 1.59
C PRO A 129 2.59 13.98 2.52
N PHE A 130 2.10 12.84 3.04
CA PHE A 130 2.90 11.92 3.84
C PHE A 130 4.11 11.37 3.06
N VAL A 131 3.90 10.87 1.84
CA VAL A 131 5.00 10.33 1.01
C VAL A 131 6.03 11.43 0.71
N GLU A 132 5.58 12.61 0.29
CA GLU A 132 6.47 13.76 0.03
C GLU A 132 7.30 14.15 1.27
N TRP A 133 6.67 14.14 2.46
CA TRP A 133 7.32 14.47 3.72
C TRP A 133 8.40 13.45 4.12
N VAL A 134 8.16 12.17 3.86
CA VAL A 134 9.12 11.07 4.09
C VAL A 134 10.28 11.16 3.09
N GLU A 135 9.98 11.38 1.80
CA GLU A 135 11.00 11.54 0.75
C GLU A 135 11.91 12.74 0.99
N LEU A 136 11.35 13.88 1.42
CA LEU A 136 12.11 15.08 1.77
C LEU A 136 13.13 14.82 2.89
N ARG A 137 12.76 13.97 3.86
CA ARG A 137 13.64 13.56 4.97
C ARG A 137 14.65 12.49 4.60
N LYS A 138 14.52 11.89 3.42
CA LYS A 138 15.34 10.78 2.94
C LYS A 138 15.36 9.59 3.90
N TRP A 139 14.23 9.33 4.55
CA TRP A 139 14.11 8.19 5.46
C TRP A 139 14.22 6.87 4.71
N SER A 140 15.01 5.97 5.27
CA SER A 140 15.13 4.58 4.86
C SER A 140 13.89 3.77 5.22
N VAL A 141 13.78 2.57 4.64
CA VAL A 141 12.76 1.57 4.98
C VAL A 141 12.73 1.30 6.50
N GLY A 142 13.91 1.20 7.13
CA GLY A 142 14.02 0.95 8.57
C GLY A 142 13.53 2.12 9.43
N GLU A 143 13.75 3.36 9.01
CA GLU A 143 13.28 4.55 9.74
C GLU A 143 11.75 4.68 9.70
N VAL A 144 11.15 4.50 8.52
CA VAL A 144 9.69 4.50 8.38
C VAL A 144 9.07 3.32 9.13
N TRP A 145 9.65 2.11 9.04
CA TRP A 145 9.22 0.95 9.80
C TRP A 145 9.23 1.21 11.31
N SER A 146 10.28 1.86 11.81
CA SER A 146 10.39 2.20 13.23
C SER A 146 9.23 3.09 13.70
N ARG A 147 8.78 4.04 12.86
CA ARG A 147 7.61 4.87 13.15
C ARG A 147 6.31 4.08 13.14
N VAL A 148 6.13 3.14 12.21
CA VAL A 148 4.97 2.23 12.21
C VAL A 148 4.93 1.40 13.49
N VAL A 149 6.08 0.88 13.95
CA VAL A 149 6.17 0.11 15.19
C VAL A 149 5.87 0.97 16.42
N GLU A 150 6.40 2.19 16.48
CA GLU A 150 6.15 3.17 17.55
C GLU A 150 4.66 3.51 17.66
N TYR A 151 4.06 3.98 16.56
CA TYR A 151 2.62 4.24 16.45
C TYR A 151 1.79 3.04 16.90
N SER A 152 2.13 1.85 16.38
CA SER A 152 1.38 0.64 16.68
C SER A 152 1.48 0.26 18.16
N GLY A 153 2.64 0.50 18.79
CA GLY A 153 2.81 0.37 20.23
C GLY A 153 1.87 1.29 21.02
N GLU A 154 1.75 2.55 20.61
CA GLU A 154 0.81 3.50 21.23
C GLU A 154 -0.65 3.09 21.01
N ARG A 155 -1.00 2.59 19.82
CA ARG A 155 -2.34 2.04 19.52
C ARG A 155 -2.68 0.84 20.41
N VAL A 156 -1.73 -0.07 20.65
CA VAL A 156 -1.92 -1.20 21.57
C VAL A 156 -2.11 -0.75 23.02
N ARG A 157 -1.36 0.27 23.46
CA ARG A 157 -1.47 0.83 24.82
C ARG A 157 -2.67 1.76 24.99
N GLY A 158 -3.30 2.18 23.89
CA GLY A 158 -4.41 3.14 23.90
C GLY A 158 -3.97 4.58 24.15
N GLU A 159 -2.69 4.90 23.91
CA GLU A 159 -2.09 6.22 24.11
C GLU A 159 -2.44 7.19 22.97
N THR A 160 -2.69 6.68 21.76
CA THR A 160 -3.21 7.45 20.63
C THR A 160 -4.46 6.82 20.03
N ARG A 161 -5.31 7.67 19.46
CA ARG A 161 -6.47 7.29 18.64
C ARG A 161 -6.41 7.88 17.23
N ASP A 162 -5.41 8.70 16.95
CA ASP A 162 -5.24 9.37 15.67
C ASP A 162 -4.87 8.35 14.57
N GLY A 163 -5.13 8.71 13.32
CA GLY A 163 -4.59 7.98 12.18
C GLY A 163 -3.06 8.06 12.15
N PHE A 164 -2.41 7.09 11.55
CA PHE A 164 -0.95 7.04 11.43
C PHE A 164 -0.39 8.30 10.76
N PHE A 165 -1.03 8.82 9.72
CA PHE A 165 -0.56 10.01 9.02
C PHE A 165 -0.63 11.26 9.90
N GLU A 166 -1.69 11.41 10.68
CA GLU A 166 -1.81 12.53 11.62
C GLU A 166 -0.84 12.40 12.78
N TRP A 167 -0.76 11.20 13.36
CA TRP A 167 0.13 10.88 14.46
C TRP A 167 1.61 11.11 14.12
N LEU A 168 2.03 10.74 12.91
CA LEU A 168 3.43 10.87 12.48
C LEU A 168 3.74 12.28 11.98
N VAL A 169 2.74 12.99 11.48
CA VAL A 169 2.90 14.32 10.92
C VAL A 169 2.25 15.44 11.77
N PRO A 170 2.56 15.59 13.08
CA PRO A 170 2.18 16.78 13.83
C PRO A 170 2.88 18.06 13.31
N LEU A 171 3.95 17.92 12.51
CA LEU A 171 4.91 18.99 12.20
C LEU A 171 4.80 19.57 10.78
N LEU A 172 3.75 19.26 10.00
CA LEU A 172 3.56 19.96 8.72
C LEU A 172 3.22 21.46 8.90
N TYR A 173 2.77 21.89 10.08
CA TYR A 173 2.40 23.29 10.35
C TYR A 173 3.19 23.99 11.46
N GLU A 174 3.84 23.28 12.38
CA GLU A 174 4.56 23.97 13.48
C GLU A 174 5.97 24.47 13.11
N ASN A 175 6.56 24.02 11.98
CA ASN A 175 7.95 24.34 11.64
C ASN A 175 8.19 24.95 10.24
N GLY A 176 7.24 25.68 9.65
CA GLY A 176 7.52 26.32 8.35
C GLY A 176 6.52 27.30 7.76
N LEU A 177 6.45 28.52 8.31
CA LEU A 177 6.43 29.83 7.60
C LEU A 177 5.99 30.94 8.58
N GLY A 178 6.90 31.27 9.50
CA GLY A 178 6.72 32.34 10.49
C GLY A 178 7.96 33.23 10.58
N SER A 179 8.50 33.67 9.44
CA SER A 179 9.38 34.85 9.38
C SER A 179 9.61 35.26 7.92
N GLY A 180 8.72 36.09 7.41
CA GLY A 180 9.07 36.93 6.27
C GLY A 180 10.15 37.91 6.73
N GLN A 181 11.37 37.74 6.24
CA GLN A 181 12.37 38.80 6.23
C GLN A 181 12.40 39.42 4.84
N GLN A 182 12.09 40.72 4.83
CA GLN A 182 12.35 41.66 3.74
C GLN A 182 13.81 41.57 3.30
N ILE A 183 14.05 41.38 1.99
CA ILE A 183 14.82 42.31 1.13
C ILE A 183 14.18 42.26 -0.26
#